data_AF-A0A254TAH1-F1
#
_entry.id   AF-A0A254TAH1-F1
#
_cell.length_a   1.000
_cell.length_b   1.000
_cell.length_c   1.000
_cell.angle_alpha   90.00
_cell.angle_beta   90.00
_cell.angle_gamma   90.00
#
_symmetry.space_group_name_H-M   'P 1'
#
loop_
_entity.id
_entity.type
_entity.pdbx_description
1 polymer ?
#
loop_
_entity_poly.entity_id
_entity_poly.type
_entity_poly.pdbx_seq_one_letter_code
_entity_poly.pdbx_strand_id
1 'polypeptide(L)'
;MDPESYGRSGQVFGLPVKLYWAGFVALATIMLMIVEYMETPGLVPGIQFEDLFIFKLLGYANLLLIASTILYVAHLWFTSESVGRWASGLAGLGAAASLFALAWRWIEVFWLHRPGHFAMNTLYEMVALFSTLTVVIYLVMERVYRTRSAGAFVMMIVLAAIIFQIWLASHETAIPGSHTRILRAYWMYAHVLGSFFGYGAFAIAAAMGAAYLICSRSQGLGALVRTTGIRLPAARRIERLMHRAVMMGFPVFALATALGAIWAYEAWGRYWAWDPKETWALLVSLIYAGYFFFHYVNGWKGPRMAWWNIVGFATTVFCFVGVRVLWPGVHETVPMVTQVDGSATWLAAMMFLVMP
;
A
#
# COMPACT_ATOMS: atom_id res chain seq x y z
N MET A 1 -26.90 -2.15 -67.76
CA MET A 1 -27.03 -1.94 -66.31
C MET A 1 -25.62 -1.87 -65.77
N ASP A 2 -25.21 -0.67 -65.36
CA ASP A 2 -23.83 -0.30 -65.05
C ASP A 2 -23.57 -0.41 -63.53
N PRO A 3 -22.48 -1.06 -63.04
CA PRO A 3 -22.29 -1.35 -61.62
C PRO A 3 -21.79 -0.19 -60.73
N GLU A 4 -21.60 1.02 -61.25
CA GLU A 4 -20.89 2.10 -60.52
C GLU A 4 -21.75 2.99 -59.58
N SER A 5 -23.04 2.72 -59.36
CA SER A 5 -23.91 3.66 -58.61
C SER A 5 -24.00 3.46 -57.09
N TYR A 6 -23.24 2.55 -56.47
CA TYR A 6 -23.29 2.30 -55.02
C TYR A 6 -22.10 2.87 -54.23
N GLY A 7 -21.55 4.00 -54.66
CA GLY A 7 -20.49 4.71 -53.95
C GLY A 7 -20.91 6.12 -53.54
N ARG A 8 -21.52 6.27 -52.35
CA ARG A 8 -21.49 7.46 -51.46
C ARG A 8 -22.77 7.61 -50.63
N SER A 9 -22.90 6.83 -49.56
CA SER A 9 -23.62 7.29 -48.36
C SER A 9 -23.17 6.46 -47.16
N GLY A 10 -22.52 7.11 -46.19
CA GLY A 10 -22.09 6.43 -44.95
C GLY A 10 -20.71 6.80 -44.38
N GLN A 11 -20.13 7.95 -44.74
CA GLN A 11 -19.15 8.60 -43.84
C GLN A 11 -19.87 9.67 -43.04
N VAL A 12 -20.59 9.28 -41.99
CA VAL A 12 -21.19 10.24 -41.04
C VAL A 12 -21.03 9.64 -39.64
N PHE A 13 -20.06 10.18 -38.89
CA PHE A 13 -19.66 9.87 -37.50
C PHE A 13 -18.88 8.57 -37.23
N GLY A 14 -17.56 8.64 -37.42
CA GLY A 14 -16.60 7.71 -36.84
C GLY A 14 -15.49 8.45 -36.12
N LEU A 15 -15.80 9.18 -35.04
CA LEU A 15 -14.72 9.66 -34.16
C LEU A 15 -14.04 8.42 -33.54
N PRO A 16 -12.71 8.39 -33.38
CA PRO A 16 -12.04 7.25 -32.79
C PRO A 16 -12.63 7.00 -31.39
N VAL A 17 -12.88 5.74 -31.03
CA VAL A 17 -13.47 5.33 -29.73
C VAL A 17 -12.81 6.04 -28.53
N LYS A 18 -11.50 6.35 -28.64
CA LYS A 18 -10.74 7.12 -27.64
C LYS A 18 -11.28 8.54 -27.39
N LEU A 19 -11.85 9.19 -28.40
CA LEU A 19 -12.44 10.53 -28.31
C LEU A 19 -13.81 10.50 -27.63
N TYR A 20 -14.60 9.44 -27.84
CA TYR A 20 -15.83 9.21 -27.08
C TYR A 20 -15.54 8.97 -25.60
N TRP A 21 -14.46 8.25 -25.28
CA TRP A 21 -14.02 8.07 -23.88
C TRP A 21 -13.47 9.35 -23.26
N ALA A 22 -12.67 10.13 -23.99
CA ALA A 22 -12.19 11.42 -23.52
C ALA A 22 -13.35 12.41 -23.27
N GLY A 23 -14.35 12.42 -24.18
CA GLY A 23 -15.58 13.19 -24.04
C GLY A 23 -16.43 12.71 -22.86
N PHE A 24 -16.56 11.40 -22.66
CA PHE A 24 -17.30 10.83 -21.52
C PHE A 24 -16.63 11.15 -20.18
N VAL A 25 -15.30 11.05 -20.08
CA VAL A 25 -14.55 11.40 -18.86
C VAL A 25 -14.64 12.90 -18.59
N ALA A 26 -14.50 13.75 -19.62
CA ALA A 26 -14.66 15.19 -19.48
C ALA A 26 -16.08 15.57 -19.06
N LEU A 27 -17.10 14.98 -19.69
CA LEU A 27 -18.51 15.22 -19.36
C LEU A 27 -18.85 14.73 -17.95
N ALA A 28 -18.35 13.55 -17.54
CA ALA A 28 -18.54 13.04 -16.18
C ALA A 28 -17.86 13.92 -15.13
N THR A 29 -16.67 14.45 -15.45
CA THR A 29 -15.94 15.36 -14.55
C THR A 29 -16.65 16.72 -14.45
N ILE A 30 -17.14 17.26 -15.56
CA ILE A 30 -17.94 18.49 -15.58
C ILE A 30 -19.26 18.29 -14.84
N MET A 31 -19.94 17.15 -15.01
CA MET A 31 -21.18 16.84 -14.32
C MET A 31 -20.96 16.68 -12.81
N LEU A 32 -19.85 16.07 -12.40
CA LEU A 32 -19.43 16.01 -10.99
C LEU A 32 -19.14 17.40 -10.42
N MET A 33 -18.43 18.27 -11.15
CA MET A 33 -18.21 19.66 -10.72
C MET A 33 -19.51 20.48 -10.62
N ILE A 34 -20.49 20.24 -11.51
CA ILE A 34 -21.80 20.90 -11.47
C ILE A 34 -22.62 20.42 -10.27
N VAL A 35 -22.62 19.11 -9.98
CA VAL A 35 -23.29 18.57 -8.76
C VAL A 35 -22.64 19.15 -7.50
N GLU A 36 -21.31 19.25 -7.47
CA GLU A 36 -20.54 19.87 -6.38
C GLU A 36 -20.85 21.37 -6.22
N TYR A 37 -20.96 22.13 -7.31
CA TYR A 37 -21.40 23.53 -7.29
C TYR A 37 -22.84 23.69 -6.78
N MET A 38 -23.74 22.79 -7.17
CA MET A 38 -25.16 22.85 -6.77
C MET A 38 -25.38 22.45 -5.30
N GLU A 39 -24.45 21.70 -4.70
CA GLU A 39 -24.45 21.34 -3.28
C GLU A 39 -23.78 22.40 -2.37
N THR A 40 -23.15 23.43 -2.94
CA THR A 40 -22.41 24.44 -2.14
C THR A 40 -23.20 25.50 -1.36
N PRO A 41 -24.51 25.78 -1.54
CA PRO A 41 -25.19 26.78 -0.72
C PRO A 41 -25.70 26.17 0.61
N GLY A 42 -24.77 25.84 1.51
CA GLY A 42 -25.08 25.38 2.87
C GLY A 42 -23.95 25.44 3.90
N LEU A 43 -22.75 25.93 3.56
CA LEU A 43 -21.55 25.73 4.38
C LEU A 43 -21.10 26.97 5.17
N VAL A 44 -21.63 27.12 6.39
CA VAL A 44 -20.98 27.74 7.56
C VAL A 44 -21.59 27.11 8.82
N PRO A 45 -20.89 26.82 9.94
CA PRO A 45 -19.52 26.33 10.18
C PRO A 45 -19.54 24.88 10.75
N GLY A 46 -18.62 24.02 10.31
CA GLY A 46 -18.53 22.63 10.78
C GLY A 46 -18.20 21.64 9.66
N ILE A 47 -17.15 21.92 8.89
CA ILE A 47 -16.72 21.05 7.78
C ILE A 47 -16.39 19.68 8.37
N GLN A 48 -17.21 18.66 8.08
CA GLN A 48 -16.88 17.29 8.40
C GLN A 48 -15.75 16.85 7.46
N PHE A 49 -14.75 16.15 8.02
CA PHE A 49 -13.53 15.76 7.28
C PHE A 49 -13.83 14.94 6.01
N GLU A 50 -14.98 14.25 5.98
CA GLU A 50 -15.49 13.43 4.89
C GLU A 50 -15.98 14.25 3.67
N ASP A 51 -16.28 15.53 3.87
CA ASP A 51 -16.71 16.44 2.81
C ASP A 51 -15.56 17.04 2.02
N LEU A 52 -14.30 16.86 2.47
CA LEU A 52 -13.12 17.33 1.76
C LEU A 52 -12.97 16.57 0.44
N PHE A 53 -12.90 17.30 -0.67
CA PHE A 53 -12.71 16.78 -2.03
C PHE A 53 -11.63 15.68 -2.12
N ILE A 54 -10.53 15.82 -1.37
CA ILE A 54 -9.45 14.83 -1.30
C ILE A 54 -9.91 13.49 -0.74
N PHE A 55 -10.72 13.50 0.31
CA PHE A 55 -11.18 12.25 0.94
C PHE A 55 -12.05 11.46 -0.03
N LYS A 56 -12.94 12.16 -0.76
CA LYS A 56 -13.74 11.61 -1.86
C LYS A 56 -12.83 11.08 -2.98
N LEU A 57 -11.81 11.84 -3.39
CA LEU A 57 -10.85 11.41 -4.42
C LEU A 57 -10.09 10.14 -4.01
N LEU A 58 -9.64 10.04 -2.76
CA LEU A 58 -8.97 8.85 -2.25
C LEU A 58 -9.94 7.66 -2.15
N GLY A 59 -11.20 7.91 -1.80
CA GLY A 59 -12.27 6.92 -1.88
C GLY A 59 -12.47 6.38 -3.30
N TYR A 60 -12.55 7.25 -4.31
CA TYR A 60 -12.64 6.85 -5.71
C TYR A 60 -11.41 6.07 -6.18
N ALA A 61 -10.21 6.49 -5.77
CA ALA A 61 -8.98 5.77 -6.05
C ALA A 61 -9.00 4.36 -5.46
N ASN A 62 -9.49 4.21 -4.22
CA ASN A 62 -9.68 2.91 -3.58
C ASN A 62 -10.68 2.02 -4.34
N LEU A 63 -11.78 2.57 -4.85
CA LEU A 63 -12.72 1.81 -5.70
C LEU A 63 -12.05 1.30 -6.98
N LEU A 64 -11.19 2.10 -7.63
CA LEU A 64 -10.41 1.66 -8.79
C LEU A 64 -9.46 0.51 -8.43
N LEU A 65 -8.82 0.57 -7.26
CA LEU A 65 -7.92 -0.49 -6.79
C LEU A 65 -8.69 -1.77 -6.41
N ILE A 66 -9.89 -1.66 -5.84
CA ILE A 66 -10.79 -2.80 -5.58
C ILE A 66 -11.21 -3.43 -6.91
N ALA A 67 -11.67 -2.64 -7.88
CA ALA A 67 -12.04 -3.12 -9.20
C ALA A 67 -10.86 -3.79 -9.92
N SER A 68 -9.66 -3.20 -9.83
CA SER A 68 -8.43 -3.80 -10.34
C SER A 68 -8.14 -5.16 -9.69
N THR A 69 -8.32 -5.27 -8.37
CA THR A 69 -8.13 -6.53 -7.64
C THR A 69 -9.06 -7.62 -8.18
N ILE A 70 -10.33 -7.31 -8.37
CA ILE A 70 -11.31 -8.24 -8.95
C ILE A 70 -10.87 -8.69 -10.34
N LEU A 71 -10.38 -7.77 -11.19
CA LEU A 71 -9.89 -8.12 -12.54
C LEU A 71 -8.61 -8.95 -12.51
N TYR A 72 -7.66 -8.68 -11.60
CA TYR A 72 -6.45 -9.51 -11.46
C TYR A 72 -6.80 -10.93 -11.02
N VAL A 73 -7.74 -11.05 -10.08
CA VAL A 73 -8.27 -12.32 -9.61
C VAL A 73 -8.97 -13.02 -10.79
N ALA A 74 -9.88 -12.36 -11.51
CA ALA A 74 -10.54 -12.88 -12.71
C ALA A 74 -9.55 -13.31 -13.82
N HIS A 75 -8.44 -12.58 -13.99
CA HIS A 75 -7.39 -12.92 -14.96
C HIS A 75 -6.76 -14.29 -14.70
N LEU A 76 -6.76 -14.79 -13.46
CA LEU A 76 -6.26 -16.13 -13.14
C LEU A 76 -7.09 -17.26 -13.77
N TRP A 77 -8.40 -17.06 -13.95
CA TRP A 77 -9.31 -18.04 -14.57
C TRP A 77 -9.37 -17.87 -16.09
N PHE A 78 -9.62 -16.66 -16.55
CA PHE A 78 -9.87 -16.43 -17.99
C PHE A 78 -8.57 -16.39 -18.80
N THR A 79 -7.45 -16.01 -18.19
CA THR A 79 -6.13 -15.83 -18.84
C THR A 79 -6.15 -14.91 -20.07
N SER A 80 -7.22 -14.12 -20.23
CA SER A 80 -7.39 -13.17 -21.32
C SER A 80 -6.43 -11.99 -21.14
N GLU A 81 -5.66 -11.67 -22.19
CA GLU A 81 -4.72 -10.55 -22.18
C GLU A 81 -5.46 -9.22 -21.97
N SER A 82 -6.67 -9.07 -22.51
CA SER A 82 -7.49 -7.89 -22.33
C SER A 82 -7.83 -7.68 -20.86
N VAL A 83 -8.28 -8.73 -20.15
CA VAL A 83 -8.62 -8.65 -18.72
C VAL A 83 -7.40 -8.25 -17.90
N GLY A 84 -6.23 -8.85 -18.18
CA GLY A 84 -4.99 -8.49 -17.50
C GLY A 84 -4.57 -7.04 -17.77
N ARG A 85 -4.72 -6.54 -18.99
CA ARG A 85 -4.41 -5.14 -19.33
C ARG A 85 -5.35 -4.16 -18.63
N TRP A 86 -6.64 -4.47 -18.55
CA TRP A 86 -7.60 -3.66 -17.81
C TRP A 86 -7.30 -3.67 -16.31
N ALA A 87 -6.93 -4.82 -15.74
CA ALA A 87 -6.51 -4.92 -14.35
C ALA A 87 -5.33 -3.98 -14.04
N SER A 88 -4.26 -4.04 -14.83
CA SER A 88 -3.08 -3.16 -14.67
C SER A 88 -3.40 -1.70 -14.96
N GLY A 89 -4.30 -1.43 -15.91
CA GLY A 89 -4.76 -0.08 -16.25
C GLY A 89 -5.51 0.57 -15.08
N LEU A 90 -6.48 -0.13 -14.48
CA LEU A 90 -7.19 0.34 -13.30
C LEU A 90 -6.28 0.48 -12.08
N ALA A 91 -5.35 -0.46 -11.86
CA ALA A 91 -4.35 -0.32 -10.80
C ALA A 91 -3.49 0.94 -11.01
N GLY A 92 -3.07 1.21 -12.25
CA GLY A 92 -2.29 2.38 -12.59
C GLY A 92 -3.05 3.69 -12.38
N LEU A 93 -4.32 3.74 -12.81
CA LEU A 93 -5.19 4.90 -12.59
C LEU A 93 -5.49 5.12 -11.12
N GLY A 94 -5.84 4.06 -10.38
CA GLY A 94 -6.07 4.11 -8.93
C GLY A 94 -4.83 4.59 -8.18
N ALA A 95 -3.65 4.04 -8.48
CA ALA A 95 -2.41 4.47 -7.85
C ALA A 95 -2.04 5.92 -8.19
N ALA A 96 -2.26 6.36 -9.44
CA ALA A 96 -2.04 7.75 -9.84
C ALA A 96 -2.99 8.71 -9.12
N ALA A 97 -4.27 8.35 -9.02
CA ALA A 97 -5.27 9.12 -8.28
C ALA A 97 -4.95 9.18 -6.79
N SER A 98 -4.54 8.07 -6.16
CA SER A 98 -4.12 8.05 -4.75
C SER A 98 -2.86 8.88 -4.51
N LEU A 99 -1.85 8.78 -5.38
CA LEU A 99 -0.65 9.62 -5.29
C LEU A 99 -1.00 11.10 -5.40
N PHE A 100 -1.85 11.46 -6.36
CA PHE A 100 -2.30 12.84 -6.55
C PHE A 100 -3.08 13.32 -5.32
N ALA A 101 -4.00 12.53 -4.78
CA ALA A 101 -4.76 12.85 -3.58
C ALA A 101 -3.83 13.09 -2.37
N LEU A 102 -2.85 12.20 -2.14
CA LEU A 102 -1.88 12.35 -1.05
C LEU A 102 -0.96 13.56 -1.24
N ALA A 103 -0.50 13.82 -2.47
CA ALA A 103 0.33 14.98 -2.78
C ALA A 103 -0.45 16.30 -2.60
N TRP A 104 -1.69 16.34 -3.08
CA TRP A 104 -2.56 17.50 -2.94
C TRP A 104 -2.90 17.76 -1.47
N ARG A 105 -3.19 16.70 -0.71
CA ARG A 105 -3.35 16.78 0.75
C ARG A 105 -2.14 17.39 1.43
N TRP A 106 -0.94 16.97 1.04
CA TRP A 106 0.29 17.53 1.59
C TRP A 106 0.40 19.03 1.29
N ILE A 107 0.12 19.45 0.06
CA ILE A 107 0.10 20.88 -0.32
C ILE A 107 -0.90 21.65 0.55
N GLU A 108 -2.14 21.18 0.66
CA GLU A 108 -3.16 21.85 1.48
C GLU A 108 -2.75 22.00 2.94
N VAL A 109 -2.28 20.92 3.57
CA VAL A 109 -1.85 20.96 4.97
C VAL A 109 -0.66 21.90 5.14
N PHE A 110 0.27 21.90 4.19
CA PHE A 110 1.45 22.76 4.23
C PHE A 110 1.11 24.25 4.12
N TRP A 111 0.14 24.62 3.27
CA TRP A 111 -0.24 26.01 3.05
C TRP A 111 -1.27 26.55 4.04
N LEU A 112 -2.25 25.74 4.46
CA LEU A 112 -3.36 26.15 5.32
C LEU A 112 -2.95 26.20 6.80
N HIS A 113 -2.12 25.27 7.27
CA HIS A 113 -1.68 25.26 8.66
C HIS A 113 -0.36 26.01 8.75
N ARG A 114 -0.33 27.15 9.44
CA ARG A 114 0.92 27.89 9.67
C ARG A 114 1.43 27.58 11.09
N PRO A 115 2.59 26.93 11.25
CA PRO A 115 3.52 26.50 10.20
C PRO A 115 3.20 25.09 9.66
N GLY A 116 3.35 24.91 8.34
CA GLY A 116 2.94 23.71 7.60
C GLY A 116 3.57 22.43 8.09
N HIS A 117 2.82 21.32 8.01
CA HIS A 117 3.31 19.99 8.40
C HIS A 117 3.00 18.93 7.34
N PHE A 118 3.60 17.75 7.51
CA PHE A 118 3.39 16.61 6.64
C PHE A 118 1.97 16.07 6.79
N ALA A 119 1.31 15.77 5.66
CA ALA A 119 -0.04 15.23 5.62
C ALA A 119 -0.09 13.70 5.62
N MET A 120 0.91 13.06 6.22
CA MET A 120 0.89 11.62 6.47
C MET A 120 1.16 11.46 7.96
N ASN A 121 0.29 12.04 8.78
CA ASN A 121 0.39 11.97 10.24
C ASN A 121 -0.71 11.09 10.82
N THR A 122 -1.74 10.76 10.02
CA THR A 122 -2.80 9.82 10.42
C THR A 122 -2.47 8.40 9.95
N LEU A 123 -2.94 7.40 10.69
CA LEU A 123 -2.82 6.00 10.27
C LEU A 123 -3.56 5.75 8.95
N TYR A 124 -4.67 6.45 8.72
CA TYR A 124 -5.43 6.39 7.47
C TYR A 124 -4.58 6.78 6.25
N GLU A 125 -3.90 7.93 6.30
CA GLU A 125 -3.02 8.41 5.22
C GLU A 125 -1.80 7.49 5.03
N MET A 126 -1.27 6.94 6.12
CA MET A 126 -0.16 5.99 6.06
C MET A 126 -0.55 4.66 5.39
N VAL A 127 -1.75 4.15 5.66
CA VAL A 127 -2.27 2.95 4.98
C VAL A 127 -2.52 3.24 3.49
N ALA A 128 -3.01 4.44 3.17
CA ALA A 128 -3.15 4.90 1.78
C ALA A 128 -1.81 4.91 1.04
N LEU A 129 -0.77 5.47 1.69
CA LEU A 129 0.59 5.51 1.14
C LEU A 129 1.15 4.09 0.94
N PHE A 130 0.97 3.20 1.92
CA PHE A 130 1.36 1.80 1.83
C PHE A 130 0.72 1.12 0.61
N SER A 131 -0.60 1.20 0.48
CA SER A 131 -1.35 0.61 -0.65
C SER A 131 -0.85 1.16 -1.97
N THR A 132 -0.68 2.48 -2.06
CA THR A 132 -0.27 3.18 -3.27
C THR A 132 1.15 2.79 -3.70
N LEU A 133 2.13 2.83 -2.79
CA LEU A 133 3.50 2.45 -3.10
C LEU A 133 3.63 0.96 -3.43
N THR A 134 2.88 0.09 -2.75
CA THR A 134 2.82 -1.34 -3.09
C THR A 134 2.36 -1.55 -4.53
N VAL A 135 1.28 -0.88 -4.94
CA VAL A 135 0.76 -0.97 -6.32
C VAL A 135 1.76 -0.40 -7.33
N VAL A 136 2.37 0.75 -7.06
CA VAL A 136 3.37 1.36 -7.96
C VAL A 136 4.56 0.43 -8.15
N ILE A 137 5.14 -0.09 -7.06
CA ILE A 137 6.26 -1.03 -7.11
C ILE A 137 5.85 -2.28 -7.90
N TYR A 138 4.68 -2.83 -7.62
CA TYR A 138 4.18 -4.00 -8.32
C TYR A 138 3.98 -3.75 -9.82
N LEU A 139 3.42 -2.62 -10.24
CA LEU A 139 3.24 -2.30 -11.66
C LEU A 139 4.58 -2.14 -12.39
N VAL A 140 5.59 -1.59 -11.73
CA VAL A 140 6.96 -1.55 -12.26
C VAL A 140 7.49 -2.97 -12.43
N MET A 141 7.40 -3.82 -11.40
CA MET A 141 7.82 -5.22 -11.48
C MET A 141 7.03 -6.01 -12.54
N GLU A 142 5.74 -5.77 -12.68
CA GLU A 142 4.88 -6.41 -13.69
C GLU A 142 5.36 -6.08 -15.10
N ARG A 143 5.66 -4.80 -15.37
CA ARG A 143 6.16 -4.35 -16.67
C ARG A 143 7.54 -4.94 -16.99
N VAL A 144 8.45 -4.93 -16.01
CA VAL A 144 9.83 -5.41 -16.19
C VAL A 144 9.87 -6.94 -16.34
N TYR A 145 9.12 -7.69 -15.54
CA TYR A 145 9.20 -9.15 -15.48
C TYR A 145 8.06 -9.88 -16.21
N ARG A 146 7.13 -9.14 -16.82
CA ARG A 146 6.00 -9.65 -17.62
C ARG A 146 5.22 -10.73 -16.87
N THR A 147 4.81 -10.40 -15.64
CA THR A 147 4.19 -11.33 -14.68
C THR A 147 2.85 -10.84 -14.17
N ARG A 148 1.90 -10.58 -15.07
CA ARG A 148 0.59 -10.01 -14.71
C ARG A 148 -0.23 -10.87 -13.74
N SER A 149 -0.11 -12.20 -13.85
CA SER A 149 -0.81 -13.13 -12.94
C SER A 149 -0.33 -13.04 -11.49
N ALA A 150 0.87 -12.49 -11.23
CA ALA A 150 1.34 -12.25 -9.87
C ALA A 150 0.51 -11.19 -9.14
N GLY A 151 -0.15 -10.28 -9.88
CA GLY A 151 -0.94 -9.19 -9.33
C GLY A 151 -2.13 -9.65 -8.53
N ALA A 152 -2.71 -10.82 -8.85
CA ALA A 152 -3.80 -11.38 -8.07
C ALA A 152 -3.42 -11.59 -6.60
N PHE A 153 -2.16 -11.91 -6.30
CA PHE A 153 -1.70 -12.11 -4.93
C PHE A 153 -1.33 -10.79 -4.25
N VAL A 154 -0.65 -9.89 -4.96
CA VAL A 154 -0.23 -8.60 -4.41
C VAL A 154 -1.45 -7.73 -4.10
N MET A 155 -2.40 -7.69 -5.04
CA MET A 155 -3.62 -6.89 -4.88
C MET A 155 -4.51 -7.40 -3.74
N MET A 156 -4.34 -8.64 -3.27
CA MET A 156 -5.06 -9.12 -2.08
C MET A 156 -4.56 -8.49 -0.79
N ILE A 157 -3.25 -8.25 -0.69
CA ILE A 157 -2.70 -7.49 0.44
C ILE A 157 -3.15 -6.02 0.34
N VAL A 158 -3.17 -5.45 -0.86
CA VAL A 158 -3.69 -4.09 -1.10
C VAL A 158 -5.17 -3.99 -0.74
N LEU A 159 -5.99 -4.98 -1.11
CA LEU A 159 -7.40 -5.03 -0.73
C LEU A 159 -7.57 -5.08 0.79
N ALA A 160 -6.80 -5.93 1.48
CA ALA A 160 -6.84 -5.99 2.94
C ALA A 160 -6.47 -4.63 3.58
N ALA A 161 -5.47 -3.93 3.03
CA ALA A 161 -5.11 -2.59 3.46
C ALA A 161 -6.22 -1.57 3.19
N ILE A 162 -6.90 -1.62 2.04
CA ILE A 162 -8.04 -0.75 1.73
C ILE A 162 -9.24 -1.04 2.66
N ILE A 163 -9.54 -2.30 2.95
CA ILE A 163 -10.59 -2.67 3.91
C ILE A 163 -10.25 -2.11 5.29
N PHE A 164 -8.99 -2.26 5.73
CA PHE A 164 -8.53 -1.66 6.99
C PHE A 164 -8.62 -0.13 6.97
N GLN A 165 -8.33 0.49 5.83
CA GLN A 165 -8.47 1.94 5.65
C GLN A 165 -9.93 2.41 5.75
N ILE A 166 -10.88 1.69 5.15
CA ILE A 166 -12.32 1.97 5.27
C ILE A 166 -12.78 1.81 6.72
N TRP A 167 -12.28 0.77 7.42
CA TRP A 167 -12.55 0.60 8.84
C TRP A 167 -12.00 1.74 9.70
N LEU A 168 -10.80 2.27 9.38
CA LEU A 168 -10.22 3.42 10.08
C LEU A 168 -11.06 4.69 9.89
N ALA A 169 -11.59 4.90 8.68
CA ALA A 169 -12.48 6.02 8.37
C ALA A 169 -13.77 5.95 9.21
N SER A 170 -14.37 4.76 9.35
CA SER A 170 -15.63 4.59 10.09
C SER A 170 -15.51 4.72 11.61
N HIS A 171 -14.29 4.78 12.16
CA HIS A 171 -14.04 4.87 13.61
C HIS A 171 -13.41 6.21 14.03
N GLU A 172 -13.52 7.26 13.19
CA GLU A 172 -12.99 8.61 13.46
C GLU A 172 -11.48 8.68 13.79
N THR A 173 -10.74 7.59 13.60
CA THR A 173 -9.27 7.56 13.75
C THR A 173 -8.53 8.30 12.63
N ALA A 174 -9.28 8.81 11.65
CA ALA A 174 -8.83 9.75 10.64
C ALA A 174 -8.68 11.19 11.18
N ILE A 175 -9.16 11.48 12.39
CA ILE A 175 -8.97 12.78 13.04
C ILE A 175 -7.48 12.97 13.37
N PRO A 176 -6.87 14.12 13.02
CA PRO A 176 -5.45 14.37 13.27
C PRO A 176 -5.08 14.22 14.75
N GLY A 177 -4.25 13.23 15.06
CA GLY A 177 -3.59 13.10 16.36
C GLY A 177 -2.61 14.24 16.61
N SER A 178 -2.40 14.57 17.89
CA SER A 178 -1.74 15.79 18.36
C SER A 178 -0.43 16.15 17.62
N HIS A 179 -0.34 17.42 17.24
CA HIS A 179 0.79 17.97 16.49
C HIS A 179 2.05 18.00 17.35
N THR A 180 2.90 16.98 17.26
CA THR A 180 4.28 17.13 17.72
C THR A 180 5.03 17.96 16.68
N ARG A 181 5.57 19.10 17.13
CA ARG A 181 6.26 20.17 16.38
C ARG A 181 7.53 19.72 15.63
N ILE A 182 7.79 18.41 15.61
CA ILE A 182 9.08 17.75 15.40
C ILE A 182 9.18 17.09 13.99
N LEU A 183 8.06 16.96 13.28
CA LEU A 183 8.00 16.36 11.93
C LEU A 183 8.61 17.24 10.80
N ARG A 184 9.36 18.29 11.12
CA ARG A 184 9.80 19.31 10.14
C ARG A 184 11.15 19.07 9.49
N ALA A 185 11.89 18.04 9.92
CA ALA A 185 13.18 17.73 9.32
C ALA A 185 13.01 16.94 8.02
N TYR A 186 13.80 17.28 7.01
CA TYR A 186 13.88 16.56 5.73
C TYR A 186 14.19 15.06 5.92
N TRP A 187 14.92 14.71 6.99
CA TRP A 187 15.19 13.33 7.39
C TRP A 187 13.92 12.53 7.70
N MET A 188 12.92 13.15 8.34
CA MET A 188 11.65 12.48 8.64
C MET A 188 10.91 12.11 7.34
N TYR A 189 10.86 13.01 6.36
CA TYR A 189 10.19 12.73 5.09
C TYR A 189 10.86 11.58 4.35
N ALA A 190 12.20 11.60 4.28
CA ALA A 190 12.97 10.53 3.65
C ALA A 190 12.83 9.20 4.41
N HIS A 191 12.83 9.24 5.75
CA HIS A 191 12.58 8.08 6.60
C HIS A 191 11.21 7.45 6.32
N VAL A 192 10.13 8.25 6.33
CA VAL A 192 8.77 7.73 6.13
C VAL A 192 8.63 7.14 4.72
N LEU A 193 8.95 7.91 3.68
CA LEU A 193 8.81 7.43 2.29
C LEU A 193 9.68 6.20 2.01
N GLY A 194 10.93 6.19 2.50
CA GLY A 194 11.82 5.04 2.37
C GLY A 194 11.31 3.81 3.11
N SER A 195 10.72 4.00 4.31
CA SER A 195 10.13 2.90 5.09
C SER A 195 8.95 2.27 4.36
N PHE A 196 8.02 3.08 3.83
CA PHE A 196 6.86 2.58 3.10
C PHE A 196 7.21 1.98 1.74
N PHE A 197 8.27 2.44 1.09
CA PHE A 197 8.83 1.76 -0.09
C PHE A 197 9.30 0.34 0.28
N GLY A 198 10.04 0.22 1.39
CA GLY A 198 10.45 -1.06 1.96
C GLY A 198 9.24 -1.97 2.26
N TYR A 199 8.25 -1.45 2.98
CA TYR A 199 7.04 -2.18 3.35
C TYR A 199 6.27 -2.68 2.12
N GLY A 200 6.12 -1.86 1.08
CA GLY A 200 5.45 -2.29 -0.15
C GLY A 200 6.22 -3.38 -0.90
N ALA A 201 7.54 -3.30 -0.94
CA ALA A 201 8.38 -4.36 -1.51
C ALA A 201 8.31 -5.66 -0.68
N PHE A 202 8.29 -5.56 0.64
CA PHE A 202 8.11 -6.69 1.57
C PHE A 202 6.73 -7.35 1.43
N ALA A 203 5.68 -6.55 1.22
CA ALA A 203 4.34 -7.04 0.92
C ALA A 203 4.34 -7.86 -0.38
N ILE A 204 4.99 -7.37 -1.44
CA ILE A 204 5.13 -8.13 -2.70
C ILE A 204 5.91 -9.42 -2.48
N ALA A 205 7.00 -9.40 -1.69
CA ALA A 205 7.77 -10.59 -1.37
C ALA A 205 6.92 -11.64 -0.63
N ALA A 206 6.10 -11.22 0.34
CA ALA A 206 5.19 -12.10 1.07
C ALA A 206 4.05 -12.63 0.19
N ALA A 207 3.46 -11.79 -0.67
CA ALA A 207 2.47 -12.21 -1.65
C ALA A 207 3.03 -13.28 -2.60
N MET A 208 4.27 -13.11 -3.06
CA MET A 208 4.96 -14.11 -3.88
C MET A 208 5.32 -15.36 -3.06
N GLY A 209 5.66 -15.23 -1.78
CA GLY A 209 5.82 -16.38 -0.87
C GLY A 209 4.53 -17.20 -0.75
N ALA A 210 3.40 -16.54 -0.51
CA ALA A 210 2.09 -17.18 -0.45
C ALA A 210 1.73 -17.85 -1.78
N ALA A 211 1.92 -17.15 -2.90
CA ALA A 211 1.75 -17.71 -4.24
C ALA A 211 2.62 -18.96 -4.46
N TYR A 212 3.89 -18.91 -4.03
CA TYR A 212 4.83 -20.03 -4.14
C TYR A 212 4.36 -21.23 -3.34
N LEU A 213 3.89 -21.04 -2.10
CA LEU A 213 3.39 -22.13 -1.26
C LEU A 213 2.11 -22.75 -1.83
N ILE A 214 1.20 -21.94 -2.37
CA ILE A 214 0.00 -22.41 -3.06
C ILE A 214 0.38 -23.23 -4.30
N CYS A 215 1.32 -22.72 -5.12
CA CYS A 215 1.81 -23.41 -6.32
C CYS A 215 2.54 -24.72 -5.98
N SER A 216 3.48 -24.69 -5.04
CA SER A 216 4.28 -25.86 -4.66
C SER A 216 3.41 -26.94 -4.00
N ARG A 217 2.42 -26.54 -3.21
CA ARG A 217 1.44 -27.47 -2.65
C ARG A 217 0.52 -28.03 -3.75
N SER A 218 0.15 -27.26 -4.77
CA SER A 218 -0.72 -27.72 -5.88
C SER A 218 -0.14 -28.83 -6.78
N GLN A 219 1.18 -29.08 -6.75
CA GLN A 219 1.73 -30.29 -7.35
C GLN A 219 1.29 -31.57 -6.59
N GLY A 220 0.92 -31.46 -5.31
CA GLY A 220 0.22 -32.50 -4.53
C GLY A 220 -1.29 -32.25 -4.35
N LEU A 221 -1.75 -30.99 -4.41
CA LEU A 221 -3.14 -30.51 -4.33
C LEU A 221 -3.76 -30.37 -5.73
N GLY A 222 -3.33 -31.23 -6.66
CA GLY A 222 -3.66 -31.18 -8.09
C GLY A 222 -5.15 -31.28 -8.39
N ALA A 223 -5.98 -31.66 -7.42
CA ALA A 223 -7.44 -31.65 -7.56
C ALA A 223 -7.99 -30.22 -7.63
N LEU A 224 -7.57 -29.28 -6.77
CA LEU A 224 -8.21 -27.97 -6.62
C LEU A 224 -7.84 -27.00 -7.75
N VAL A 225 -6.59 -27.04 -8.23
CA VAL A 225 -6.16 -26.28 -9.41
C VAL A 225 -6.75 -26.85 -10.71
N ARG A 226 -6.94 -28.17 -10.78
CA ARG A 226 -7.55 -28.84 -11.95
C ARG A 226 -9.08 -28.68 -11.98
N THR A 227 -9.75 -28.57 -10.84
CA THR A 227 -11.20 -28.29 -10.78
C THR A 227 -11.54 -26.81 -10.93
N THR A 228 -10.66 -25.89 -10.51
CA THR A 228 -10.91 -24.45 -10.61
C THR A 228 -10.39 -23.82 -11.91
N GLY A 229 -9.48 -24.46 -12.65
CA GLY A 229 -8.94 -23.93 -13.91
C GLY A 229 -7.95 -22.76 -13.76
N ILE A 230 -7.50 -22.45 -12.54
CA ILE A 230 -6.60 -21.34 -12.22
C ILE A 230 -5.21 -21.58 -12.83
N ARG A 231 -4.71 -20.65 -13.65
CA ARG A 231 -3.34 -20.73 -14.20
C ARG A 231 -2.34 -19.90 -13.39
N LEU A 232 -1.53 -20.59 -12.59
CA LEU A 232 -0.50 -19.96 -11.77
C LEU A 232 0.83 -19.79 -12.53
N PRO A 233 1.60 -18.72 -12.26
CA PRO A 233 2.94 -18.56 -12.83
C PRO A 233 3.89 -19.67 -12.31
N ALA A 234 4.87 -20.04 -13.13
CA ALA A 234 5.83 -21.08 -12.77
C ALA A 234 6.56 -20.76 -11.45
N ALA A 235 6.73 -21.75 -10.57
CA ALA A 235 7.32 -21.59 -9.23
C ALA A 235 8.69 -20.88 -9.26
N ARG A 236 9.55 -21.21 -10.23
CA ARG A 236 10.86 -20.54 -10.43
C ARG A 236 10.74 -19.04 -10.74
N ARG A 237 9.67 -18.64 -11.43
CA ARG A 237 9.40 -17.23 -11.76
C ARG A 237 8.92 -16.48 -10.53
N ILE A 238 8.04 -17.10 -9.72
CA ILE A 238 7.58 -16.55 -8.44
C ILE A 238 8.76 -16.38 -7.47
N GLU A 239 9.63 -17.39 -7.36
CA GLU A 239 10.82 -17.34 -6.50
C GLU A 239 11.77 -16.20 -6.89
N ARG A 240 11.98 -15.96 -8.21
CA ARG A 240 12.75 -14.80 -8.68
C ARG A 240 12.10 -13.47 -8.33
N LEU A 241 10.78 -13.35 -8.48
CA LEU A 241 10.06 -12.11 -8.11
C LEU A 241 10.16 -11.84 -6.62
N MET A 242 9.96 -12.88 -5.80
CA MET A 242 10.10 -12.82 -4.36
C MET A 242 11.48 -12.31 -3.93
N HIS A 243 12.55 -12.89 -4.46
CA HIS A 243 13.91 -12.44 -4.16
C HIS A 243 14.20 -11.01 -4.62
N ARG A 244 13.73 -10.65 -5.83
CA ARG A 244 13.90 -9.30 -6.38
C ARG A 244 13.15 -8.23 -5.57
N ALA A 245 11.97 -8.55 -5.06
CA ALA A 245 11.21 -7.68 -4.18
C ALA A 245 11.99 -7.41 -2.87
N VAL A 246 12.59 -8.42 -2.25
CA VAL A 246 13.44 -8.21 -1.06
C VAL A 246 14.70 -7.39 -1.40
N MET A 247 15.36 -7.71 -2.51
CA MET A 247 16.55 -6.99 -2.98
C MET A 247 16.32 -5.51 -3.23
N MET A 248 15.13 -5.13 -3.71
CA MET A 248 14.80 -3.72 -3.89
C MET A 248 14.36 -3.03 -2.59
N GLY A 249 13.61 -3.74 -1.75
CA GLY A 249 13.01 -3.16 -0.55
C GLY A 249 14.00 -2.96 0.59
N PHE A 250 14.82 -3.97 0.88
CA PHE A 250 15.65 -3.98 2.08
C PHE A 250 16.70 -2.88 2.13
N PRO A 251 17.48 -2.59 1.07
CA PRO A 251 18.47 -1.51 1.14
C PRO A 251 17.83 -0.14 1.41
N VAL A 252 16.67 0.12 0.80
CA VAL A 252 15.91 1.36 1.01
C VAL A 252 15.35 1.43 2.42
N PHE A 253 14.81 0.31 2.93
CA PHE A 253 14.31 0.22 4.29
C PHE A 253 15.42 0.42 5.34
N ALA A 254 16.56 -0.26 5.19
CA ALA A 254 17.68 -0.15 6.11
C ALA A 254 18.24 1.28 6.14
N LEU A 255 18.36 1.93 4.97
CA LEU A 255 18.70 3.35 4.89
C LEU A 255 17.64 4.20 5.60
N ALA A 256 16.36 3.95 5.37
CA ALA A 256 15.28 4.67 6.03
C ALA A 256 15.36 4.53 7.56
N THR A 257 15.66 3.34 8.10
CA THR A 257 15.86 3.13 9.54
C THR A 257 17.02 3.99 10.07
N ALA A 258 18.15 4.06 9.34
CA ALA A 258 19.27 4.93 9.71
C ALA A 258 18.88 6.43 9.68
N LEU A 259 18.13 6.87 8.67
CA LEU A 259 17.60 8.23 8.59
C LEU A 259 16.63 8.54 9.74
N GLY A 260 15.87 7.53 10.19
CA GLY A 260 15.01 7.62 11.37
C GLY A 260 15.81 7.89 12.64
N ALA A 261 16.97 7.23 12.82
CA ALA A 261 17.85 7.48 13.96
C ALA A 261 18.47 8.89 13.93
N ILE A 262 18.85 9.40 12.74
CA ILE A 262 19.34 10.78 12.59
C ILE A 262 18.24 11.77 13.00
N TRP A 263 17.02 11.56 12.51
CA TRP A 263 15.87 12.37 12.92
C TRP A 263 15.61 12.28 14.42
N ALA A 264 15.70 11.08 15.02
CA ALA A 264 15.50 10.89 16.46
C ALA A 264 16.50 11.73 17.28
N TYR A 265 17.76 11.85 16.81
CA TYR A 265 18.74 12.70 17.46
C TYR A 265 18.37 14.19 17.40
N GLU A 266 17.93 14.69 16.24
CA GLU A 266 17.48 16.07 16.10
C GLU A 266 16.23 16.38 16.94
N ALA A 267 15.38 15.38 17.12
CA ALA A 267 14.09 15.51 17.77
C ALA A 267 14.14 15.33 19.30
N TRP A 268 14.94 14.39 19.79
CA TRP A 268 14.96 13.92 21.19
C TRP A 268 16.35 14.01 21.83
N GLY A 269 17.39 14.43 21.09
CA GLY A 269 18.78 14.49 21.55
C GLY A 269 19.50 13.14 21.62
N ARG A 270 18.91 12.06 21.09
CA ARG A 270 19.47 10.70 21.09
C ARG A 270 19.13 9.95 19.81
N TYR A 271 20.06 9.14 19.30
CA TYR A 271 19.85 8.35 18.08
C TYR A 271 18.92 7.15 18.26
N TRP A 272 18.86 6.60 19.48
CA TRP A 272 18.11 5.39 19.79
C TRP A 272 17.72 5.36 21.26
N ALA A 273 16.57 4.75 21.52
CA ALA A 273 15.81 4.72 22.75
C ALA A 273 15.39 3.32 23.19
N TRP A 274 15.47 2.32 22.30
CA TRP A 274 14.91 0.98 22.53
C TRP A 274 13.41 0.99 22.83
N ASP A 275 12.68 2.00 22.37
CA ASP A 275 11.22 1.98 22.48
C ASP A 275 10.64 0.89 21.57
N PRO A 276 9.37 0.49 21.77
CA PRO A 276 8.76 -0.55 20.94
C PRO A 276 8.90 -0.26 19.44
N LYS A 277 8.69 0.97 18.97
CA LYS A 277 8.69 1.26 17.54
C LYS A 277 10.09 1.08 16.93
N GLU A 278 11.10 1.60 17.62
CA GLU A 278 12.50 1.41 17.25
C GLU A 278 12.92 -0.07 17.28
N THR A 279 12.59 -0.79 18.36
CA THR A 279 12.95 -2.19 18.54
C THR A 279 12.34 -3.08 17.45
N TRP A 280 11.08 -2.86 17.10
CA TRP A 280 10.41 -3.61 16.03
C TRP A 280 10.94 -3.23 14.64
N ALA A 281 11.31 -1.96 14.41
CA ALA A 281 11.96 -1.56 13.16
C ALA A 281 13.34 -2.22 12.99
N LEU A 282 14.11 -2.36 14.08
CA LEU A 282 15.35 -3.12 14.10
C LEU A 282 15.09 -4.61 13.83
N LEU A 283 14.06 -5.20 14.44
CA LEU A 283 13.70 -6.60 14.19
C LEU A 283 13.32 -6.85 12.73
N VAL A 284 12.53 -5.98 12.11
CA VAL A 284 12.23 -6.04 10.67
C VAL A 284 13.52 -6.00 9.86
N SER A 285 14.43 -5.08 10.21
CA SER A 285 15.74 -4.96 9.54
C SER A 285 16.54 -6.26 9.67
N LEU A 286 16.59 -6.86 10.86
CA LEU A 286 17.32 -8.11 11.10
C LEU A 286 16.70 -9.31 10.36
N ILE A 287 15.37 -9.38 10.26
CA ILE A 287 14.70 -10.46 9.50
C ILE A 287 15.06 -10.38 8.02
N TYR A 288 15.04 -9.18 7.42
CA TYR A 288 15.36 -9.02 6.00
C TYR A 288 16.87 -9.01 5.72
N ALA A 289 17.72 -8.63 6.68
CA ALA A 289 19.16 -8.93 6.62
C ALA A 289 19.39 -10.45 6.67
N GLY A 290 18.70 -11.14 7.58
CA GLY A 290 18.70 -12.59 7.73
C GLY A 290 18.26 -13.31 6.47
N TYR A 291 17.32 -12.73 5.70
CA TYR A 291 16.93 -13.27 4.39
C TYR A 291 18.15 -13.45 3.47
N PHE A 292 19.06 -12.47 3.40
CA PHE A 292 20.28 -12.57 2.60
C PHE A 292 21.27 -13.57 3.15
N PHE A 293 21.43 -13.58 4.48
CA PHE A 293 22.28 -14.56 5.15
C PHE A 293 21.83 -15.99 4.82
N PHE A 294 20.56 -16.33 5.06
CA PHE A 294 20.05 -17.67 4.79
C PHE A 294 20.03 -18.01 3.29
N HIS A 295 19.77 -17.04 2.41
CA HIS A 295 19.77 -17.26 0.97
C HIS A 295 21.17 -17.55 0.41
N TYR A 296 22.16 -16.73 0.76
CA TYR A 296 23.50 -16.80 0.17
C TYR A 296 24.47 -17.70 0.96
N VAL A 297 24.38 -17.73 2.29
CA VAL A 297 25.27 -18.53 3.15
C VAL A 297 24.72 -19.94 3.33
N ASN A 298 23.47 -20.08 3.74
CA ASN A 298 22.86 -21.39 3.97
C ASN A 298 22.22 -22.02 2.73
N GLY A 299 22.17 -21.30 1.61
CA GLY A 299 21.61 -21.78 0.35
C GLY A 299 20.09 -22.03 0.40
N TRP A 300 19.36 -21.39 1.30
CA TRP A 300 17.91 -21.59 1.42
C TRP A 300 17.17 -21.07 0.19
N LYS A 301 16.26 -21.90 -0.32
CA LYS A 301 15.46 -21.66 -1.54
C LYS A 301 14.04 -22.17 -1.36
N GLY A 302 13.17 -21.79 -2.29
CA GLY A 302 11.81 -22.31 -2.36
C GLY A 302 10.97 -22.12 -1.09
N PRO A 303 10.36 -23.18 -0.50
CA PRO A 303 9.37 -23.05 0.57
C PRO A 303 9.89 -22.35 1.84
N ARG A 304 11.16 -22.56 2.19
CA ARG A 304 11.77 -21.94 3.39
C ARG A 304 11.82 -20.42 3.25
N MET A 305 12.26 -19.94 2.08
CA MET A 305 12.31 -18.50 1.80
C MET A 305 10.92 -17.89 1.63
N ALA A 306 9.96 -18.66 1.15
CA ALA A 306 8.57 -18.24 1.07
C ALA A 306 7.98 -17.97 2.47
N TRP A 307 8.14 -18.91 3.41
CA TRP A 307 7.73 -18.72 4.80
C TRP A 307 8.48 -17.58 5.48
N TRP A 308 9.79 -17.46 5.25
CA TRP A 308 10.59 -16.37 5.80
C TRP A 308 10.03 -14.99 5.42
N ASN A 309 9.63 -14.81 4.17
CA ASN A 309 9.03 -13.54 3.72
C ASN A 309 7.63 -13.30 4.27
N ILE A 310 6.82 -14.35 4.45
CA ILE A 310 5.50 -14.21 5.08
C ILE A 310 5.66 -13.77 6.54
N VAL A 311 6.56 -14.43 7.29
CA VAL A 311 6.85 -14.05 8.68
C VAL A 311 7.44 -12.65 8.75
N GLY A 312 8.40 -12.30 7.90
CA GLY A 312 8.98 -10.96 7.85
C GLY A 312 7.96 -9.86 7.54
N PHE A 313 7.00 -10.13 6.66
CA PHE A 313 5.92 -9.18 6.40
C PHE A 313 4.92 -9.12 7.55
N ALA A 314 4.61 -10.23 8.23
CA ALA A 314 3.79 -10.21 9.44
C ALA A 314 4.45 -9.37 10.55
N THR A 315 5.77 -9.49 10.73
CA THR A 315 6.55 -8.64 11.64
C THR A 315 6.53 -7.17 11.20
N THR A 316 6.57 -6.91 9.88
CA THR A 316 6.45 -5.56 9.33
C THR A 316 5.08 -4.93 9.62
N VAL A 317 3.99 -5.68 9.43
CA VAL A 317 2.62 -5.24 9.77
C VAL A 317 2.50 -4.98 11.27
N PHE A 318 3.10 -5.83 12.10
CA PHE A 318 3.14 -5.63 13.54
C PHE A 318 3.93 -4.37 13.93
N CYS A 319 5.10 -4.13 13.32
CA CYS A 319 5.88 -2.91 13.53
C CYS A 319 5.11 -1.65 13.14
N PHE A 320 4.36 -1.70 12.04
CA PHE A 320 3.62 -0.55 11.51
C PHE A 320 2.32 -0.27 12.30
N VAL A 321 1.49 -1.28 12.51
CA VAL A 321 0.15 -1.15 13.13
C VAL A 321 0.15 -1.68 14.57
N GLY A 322 0.69 -2.86 14.79
CA GLY A 322 0.61 -3.59 16.07
C GLY A 322 1.23 -2.83 17.24
N VAL A 323 2.40 -2.22 17.06
CA VAL A 323 3.06 -1.41 18.10
C VAL A 323 2.18 -0.27 18.57
N ARG A 324 1.46 0.40 17.65
CA ARG A 324 0.58 1.52 17.99
C ARG A 324 -0.66 1.06 18.76
N VAL A 325 -1.19 -0.10 18.42
CA VAL A 325 -2.39 -0.67 19.09
C VAL A 325 -2.05 -1.18 20.49
N LEU A 326 -0.88 -1.80 20.67
CA LEU A 326 -0.48 -2.43 21.94
C LEU A 326 0.26 -1.49 22.91
N TRP A 327 0.94 -0.46 22.39
CA TRP A 327 1.59 0.58 23.20
C TRP A 327 1.14 2.00 22.81
N PRO A 328 -0.10 2.40 23.15
CA PRO A 328 -0.51 3.79 23.03
C PRO A 328 0.28 4.63 24.07
N GLY A 329 1.07 5.63 23.65
CA GLY A 329 1.49 6.69 24.58
C GLY A 329 2.98 7.07 24.71
N VAL A 330 3.93 6.59 23.90
CA VAL A 330 5.33 7.10 23.98
C VAL A 330 5.64 8.17 22.92
N HIS A 331 4.86 8.22 21.83
CA HIS A 331 5.04 9.17 20.72
C HIS A 331 3.83 10.13 20.54
N GLU A 332 2.80 10.03 21.39
CA GLU A 332 1.56 10.82 21.28
C GLU A 332 1.35 11.86 22.41
N THR A 333 2.27 12.03 23.36
CA THR A 333 2.00 12.83 24.57
C THR A 333 2.27 14.33 24.43
N VAL A 334 1.20 15.11 24.39
CA VAL A 334 0.97 16.20 25.36
C VAL A 334 0.38 15.55 26.63
N PRO A 335 0.76 15.95 27.86
CA PRO A 335 0.47 15.18 29.06
C PRO A 335 -0.99 15.32 29.49
N MET A 336 -1.67 14.20 29.73
CA MET A 336 -2.80 14.15 30.64
C MET A 336 -2.36 13.44 31.90
N VAL A 337 -2.45 14.18 33.01
CA VAL A 337 -2.22 13.72 34.37
C VAL A 337 -3.08 12.49 34.64
N THR A 338 -2.45 11.33 34.73
CA THR A 338 -2.50 10.41 35.88
C THR A 338 -1.57 9.23 35.57
N GLN A 339 -0.47 9.14 36.32
CA GLN A 339 0.37 7.94 36.33
C GLN A 339 -0.46 6.77 36.85
N VAL A 340 -0.54 5.70 36.06
CA VAL A 340 -0.70 4.35 36.59
C VAL A 340 0.62 3.64 36.33
N ASP A 341 1.25 3.18 37.40
CA ASP A 341 2.62 2.67 37.43
C ASP A 341 2.90 1.60 36.36
N GLY A 342 3.76 1.96 35.40
CA GLY A 342 4.17 1.14 34.27
C GLY A 342 5.19 0.04 34.61
N SER A 343 5.25 -0.44 35.85
CA SER A 343 6.18 -1.53 36.26
C SER A 343 5.53 -2.91 36.25
N ALA A 344 4.19 -3.00 36.26
CA ALA A 344 3.48 -4.27 36.37
C ALA A 344 3.18 -4.96 35.01
N THR A 345 3.21 -4.25 33.90
CA THR A 345 2.85 -4.80 32.56
C THR A 345 4.01 -5.49 31.85
N TRP A 346 5.27 -5.11 32.14
CA TRP A 346 6.45 -5.68 31.49
C TRP A 346 6.75 -7.13 31.91
N LEU A 347 6.53 -7.46 33.18
CA LEU A 347 6.72 -8.82 33.69
C LEU A 347 5.69 -9.79 33.10
N ALA A 348 4.45 -9.34 32.89
CA ALA A 348 3.41 -10.15 32.26
C ALA A 348 3.68 -10.43 30.77
N ALA A 349 4.26 -9.47 30.04
CA ALA A 349 4.59 -9.63 28.62
C ALA A 349 5.83 -10.53 28.38
N MET A 350 6.81 -10.53 29.28
CA MET A 350 7.97 -11.43 29.16
C MET A 350 7.64 -12.88 29.52
N MET A 351 6.65 -13.13 30.38
CA MET A 351 6.24 -14.50 30.75
C MET A 351 5.60 -15.29 29.59
N PHE A 352 5.13 -14.64 28.52
CA PHE A 352 4.57 -15.32 27.34
C PHE A 352 5.59 -15.66 26.25
N LEU A 353 6.83 -15.16 26.34
CA LEU A 353 7.88 -15.37 25.32
C LEU A 353 9.05 -16.26 25.78
N VAL A 354 9.05 -16.68 27.05
CA VAL A 354 10.04 -17.62 27.59
C VAL A 354 9.34 -18.65 28.48
N MET A 355 8.62 -19.57 27.86
CA MET A 355 8.47 -20.94 28.40
C MET A 355 8.57 -21.93 27.24
N PRO A 356 9.24 -23.09 27.43
CA PRO A 356 9.42 -24.11 26.40
C PRO A 356 8.11 -24.75 25.94
#